data_AF-A0AAN8VTH4-F1
#
_entry.id   AF-A0AAN8VTH4-F1
#
_cell.length_a   1.000
_cell.length_b   1.000
_cell.length_c   1.000
_cell.angle_alpha   90.00
_cell.angle_beta   90.00
_cell.angle_gamma   90.00
#
_symmetry.space_group_name_H-M   'P 1'
#
loop_
_entity.id
_entity.type
_entity.pdbx_description
1 polymer ?
#
loop_
_entity_poly.entity_id
_entity_poly.type
_entity_poly.pdbx_seq_one_letter_code
_entity_poly.pdbx_strand_id
1 'polypeptide(L)'
;EDVKIMKELGFDAFRFSISWSRLLPSGKLSGGINIDGINFYHNLVDELLSKGGKIGIILDSRWFVPYSDSIADQNAARRALDFMYGWCVYPINQTIRPERNGVPIGPATALSWLHVYPRGIRDLLVYTMKEYNNPLLYITENGVDDWNNKTLPLEEALKDPMRIDYYQQHLWFLRKAIE
;
A
#
# COMPACT_ATOMS: atom_id res chain seq x y z
N GLU A 1 5.27 -13.31 17.09
CA GLU A 1 6.39 -12.44 17.51
C GLU A 1 6.18 -11.00 17.04
N ASP A 2 6.00 -10.78 15.73
CA ASP A 2 5.78 -9.44 15.15
C ASP A 2 4.64 -8.64 15.78
N VAL A 3 3.52 -9.31 16.09
CA VAL A 3 2.37 -8.71 16.78
C VAL A 3 2.77 -8.16 18.15
N LYS A 4 3.70 -8.81 18.86
CA LYS A 4 4.21 -8.32 20.15
C LYS A 4 5.07 -7.08 19.95
N ILE A 5 6.04 -7.12 19.04
CA ILE A 5 6.96 -6.00 18.75
C ILE A 5 6.17 -4.74 18.38
N MET A 6 5.19 -4.86 17.48
CA MET A 6 4.37 -3.73 17.04
C MET A 6 3.55 -3.11 18.18
N LYS A 7 3.10 -3.91 19.16
CA LYS A 7 2.43 -3.39 20.35
C LYS A 7 3.41 -2.73 21.32
N GLU A 8 4.63 -3.26 21.46
CA GLU A 8 5.70 -2.61 22.22
C GLU A 8 6.12 -1.27 21.61
N LEU A 9 6.05 -1.13 20.28
CA LEU A 9 6.26 0.12 19.55
C LEU A 9 5.06 1.09 19.63
N GLY A 10 3.94 0.69 20.25
CA GLY A 10 2.77 1.53 20.45
C GLY A 10 1.83 1.64 19.25
N PHE A 11 1.89 0.71 18.28
CA PHE A 11 0.93 0.72 17.17
C PHE A 11 -0.46 0.25 17.61
N ASP A 12 -1.47 1.02 17.24
CA ASP A 12 -2.87 0.71 17.53
C ASP A 12 -3.54 -0.12 16.44
N ALA A 13 -3.01 -0.11 15.22
CA ALA A 13 -3.62 -0.76 14.08
C ALA A 13 -2.63 -1.65 13.33
N PHE A 14 -3.14 -2.78 12.85
CA PHE A 14 -2.41 -3.68 11.95
C PHE A 14 -3.12 -3.75 10.61
N ARG A 15 -2.37 -3.46 9.55
CA ARG A 15 -2.83 -3.60 8.17
C ARG A 15 -2.19 -4.82 7.54
N PHE A 16 -2.99 -5.74 7.02
CA PHE A 16 -2.49 -6.90 6.27
C PHE A 16 -3.47 -7.32 5.17
N SER A 17 -2.97 -8.12 4.24
CA SER A 17 -3.73 -8.68 3.13
C SER A 17 -3.95 -10.18 3.33
N ILE A 18 -5.10 -10.67 2.90
CA ILE A 18 -5.40 -12.11 2.88
C ILE A 18 -4.99 -12.67 1.52
N SER A 19 -4.05 -13.60 1.53
CA SER A 19 -3.61 -14.31 0.33
C SER A 19 -4.69 -15.30 -0.13
N TRP A 20 -5.28 -15.03 -1.30
CA TRP A 20 -6.33 -15.86 -1.89
C TRP A 20 -5.90 -17.31 -2.11
N SER A 21 -4.67 -17.53 -2.60
CA SER A 21 -4.14 -18.88 -2.84
C SER A 21 -3.91 -19.69 -1.56
N ARG A 22 -3.81 -19.03 -0.39
CA ARG A 22 -3.79 -19.73 0.91
C ARG A 22 -5.16 -20.24 1.32
N LEU A 23 -6.24 -19.60 0.88
CA LEU A 23 -7.61 -20.03 1.16
C LEU A 23 -8.13 -21.01 0.09
N LEU A 24 -7.86 -20.69 -1.18
CA LEU A 24 -8.25 -21.46 -2.35
C LEU A 24 -7.02 -21.76 -3.20
N PRO A 25 -6.27 -22.85 -2.91
CA PRO A 25 -5.05 -23.19 -3.64
C PRO A 25 -5.26 -23.38 -5.14
N SER A 26 -6.44 -23.87 -5.53
CA SER A 26 -6.85 -24.04 -6.93
C SER A 26 -7.47 -22.77 -7.55
N GLY A 27 -7.60 -21.70 -6.76
CA GLY A 27 -8.27 -20.45 -7.14
C GLY A 27 -9.80 -20.54 -7.21
N LYS A 28 -10.41 -21.72 -7.03
CA LYS A 28 -11.86 -21.96 -7.12
C LYS A 28 -12.37 -22.75 -5.93
N LEU A 29 -13.58 -22.44 -5.46
CA LEU A 29 -14.26 -23.20 -4.40
C LEU A 29 -14.45 -24.68 -4.76
N SER A 30 -14.73 -24.95 -6.04
CA SER A 30 -14.89 -26.32 -6.55
C SER A 30 -13.63 -27.17 -6.42
N GLY A 31 -12.45 -26.55 -6.31
CA GLY A 31 -11.18 -27.25 -6.10
C GLY A 31 -10.79 -27.34 -4.63
N GLY A 32 -11.73 -27.14 -3.71
CA GLY A 32 -11.54 -27.30 -2.27
C GLY A 32 -11.07 -26.04 -1.55
N ILE A 33 -11.35 -26.01 -0.24
CA ILE A 33 -10.97 -24.93 0.67
C ILE A 33 -9.82 -25.44 1.54
N ASN A 34 -8.77 -24.63 1.69
CA ASN A 34 -7.68 -24.92 2.61
C ASN A 34 -8.02 -24.42 4.01
N ILE A 35 -8.47 -25.33 4.87
CA ILE A 35 -8.87 -25.03 6.26
C ILE A 35 -7.69 -24.54 7.10
N ASP A 36 -6.48 -25.06 6.86
CA ASP A 36 -5.29 -24.59 7.58
C ASP A 36 -4.98 -23.12 7.27
N GLY A 37 -5.22 -22.71 6.01
CA GLY A 37 -5.13 -21.31 5.60
C GLY A 37 -6.14 -20.42 6.32
N ILE A 38 -7.38 -20.89 6.49
CA ILE A 38 -8.41 -20.19 7.26
C ILE A 38 -8.00 -20.07 8.73
N ASN A 39 -7.61 -21.18 9.34
CA ASN A 39 -7.22 -21.22 10.75
C ASN A 39 -6.04 -20.29 11.03
N PHE A 40 -5.08 -20.19 10.11
CA PHE A 40 -3.97 -19.25 10.23
C PHE A 40 -4.46 -17.80 10.38
N TYR A 41 -5.32 -17.32 9.46
CA TYR A 41 -5.82 -15.93 9.54
C TYR A 41 -6.76 -15.72 10.72
N HIS A 42 -7.55 -16.74 11.09
CA HIS A 42 -8.38 -16.69 12.28
C HIS A 42 -7.53 -16.46 13.54
N ASN A 43 -6.50 -17.29 13.73
CA ASN A 43 -5.59 -17.17 14.87
C ASN A 43 -4.82 -15.83 14.87
N LEU A 44 -4.43 -15.33 13.69
CA LEU A 44 -3.78 -14.02 13.57
C LEU A 44 -4.72 -12.88 14.00
N VAL A 45 -5.97 -12.91 13.54
CA VAL A 45 -7.00 -11.94 13.92
C VAL A 45 -7.25 -11.99 15.42
N ASP A 46 -7.39 -13.19 15.99
CA ASP A 46 -7.60 -13.36 17.43
C ASP A 46 -6.41 -12.85 18.25
N GLU A 47 -5.16 -13.10 17.81
CA GLU A 47 -3.98 -12.57 18.49
C GLU A 47 -3.98 -11.03 18.46
N LEU A 48 -4.28 -10.43 17.31
CA LEU A 48 -4.33 -8.97 17.16
C LEU A 48 -5.40 -8.35 18.05
N LEU A 49 -6.61 -8.93 18.08
CA LEU A 49 -7.72 -8.45 18.90
C LEU A 49 -7.44 -8.63 20.40
N SER A 50 -6.81 -9.75 20.80
CA SER A 50 -6.48 -10.02 22.20
C SER A 50 -5.55 -8.96 22.82
N LYS A 51 -4.77 -8.26 21.99
CA LYS A 51 -3.89 -7.16 22.42
C LYS A 51 -4.52 -5.78 22.24
N GLY A 52 -5.82 -5.71 21.95
CA GLY A 52 -6.52 -4.44 21.70
C GLY A 52 -6.08 -3.73 20.42
N GLY A 53 -5.57 -4.47 19.42
CA GLY A 53 -5.26 -3.94 18.11
C GLY A 53 -6.53 -3.70 17.28
N LYS A 54 -6.57 -2.61 16.53
CA LYS A 54 -7.52 -2.39 15.44
C LYS A 54 -7.01 -3.12 14.20
N ILE A 55 -7.91 -3.73 13.44
CA ILE A 55 -7.55 -4.49 12.25
C ILE A 55 -8.03 -3.74 11.02
N GLY A 56 -7.11 -3.42 10.11
CA GLY A 56 -7.41 -3.01 8.75
C GLY A 56 -7.13 -4.17 7.80
N ILE A 57 -8.15 -4.96 7.46
CA ILE A 57 -8.02 -5.94 6.37
C ILE A 57 -8.18 -5.16 5.06
N ILE A 58 -7.14 -5.15 4.24
CA ILE A 58 -7.26 -4.66 2.87
C ILE A 58 -7.24 -5.86 1.94
N LEU A 59 -8.33 -6.04 1.20
CA LEU A 59 -8.37 -6.90 0.04
C LEU A 59 -7.88 -6.08 -1.15
N ASP A 60 -6.57 -6.04 -1.37
CA ASP A 60 -6.06 -5.56 -2.66
C ASP A 60 -6.12 -6.70 -3.67
N SER A 61 -7.33 -7.01 -4.12
CA SER A 61 -7.57 -8.06 -5.10
C SER A 61 -8.78 -7.73 -5.96
N ARG A 62 -8.54 -7.39 -7.23
CA ARG A 62 -9.54 -7.62 -8.28
C ARG A 62 -8.92 -8.51 -9.34
N TRP A 63 -9.42 -9.72 -9.40
CA TRP A 63 -9.08 -10.69 -10.43
C TRP A 63 -10.25 -10.77 -11.40
N PHE A 64 -10.00 -10.46 -12.68
CA PHE A 64 -11.03 -10.46 -13.70
C PHE A 64 -10.87 -11.69 -14.57
N VAL A 65 -11.93 -12.49 -14.63
CA VAL A 65 -12.02 -13.67 -15.50
C VAL A 65 -12.98 -13.33 -16.65
N PRO A 66 -12.67 -13.69 -17.91
CA PRO A 66 -13.58 -13.47 -19.03
C PRO A 66 -14.94 -14.12 -18.79
N TYR A 67 -16.03 -13.45 -19.18
CA TYR A 67 -17.40 -13.97 -19.05
C TYR A 67 -17.66 -15.16 -20.00
N SER A 68 -16.98 -15.19 -21.15
CA SER A 68 -16.99 -16.30 -22.10
C SER A 68 -15.65 -16.43 -22.83
N ASP A 69 -15.51 -17.46 -23.66
CA ASP A 69 -14.33 -17.66 -24.51
C ASP A 69 -14.29 -16.73 -25.73
N SER A 70 -15.26 -15.81 -25.86
CA SER A 70 -15.23 -14.82 -26.92
C SER A 70 -14.01 -13.90 -26.78
N ILE A 71 -13.41 -13.54 -27.91
CA ILE A 71 -12.27 -12.61 -27.96
C ILE A 71 -12.64 -11.25 -27.34
N ALA A 72 -13.90 -10.83 -27.45
CA ALA A 72 -14.39 -9.59 -26.86
C ALA A 72 -14.35 -9.62 -25.33
N ASP A 73 -14.79 -10.71 -24.71
CA ASP A 73 -14.79 -10.88 -23.25
C ASP A 73 -13.39 -11.10 -22.69
N GLN A 74 -12.53 -11.80 -23.42
CA GLN A 74 -11.12 -11.95 -23.07
C GLN A 74 -10.38 -10.61 -23.11
N ASN A 75 -10.66 -9.77 -24.12
CA ASN A 75 -10.10 -8.42 -24.21
C ASN A 75 -10.70 -7.48 -23.15
N ALA A 76 -11.97 -7.66 -22.76
CA ALA A 76 -12.59 -6.87 -21.70
C ALA A 76 -12.00 -7.19 -20.31
N ALA A 77 -11.79 -8.47 -19.98
CA ALA A 77 -11.12 -8.87 -18.74
C ALA A 77 -9.65 -8.41 -18.71
N ARG A 78 -8.94 -8.46 -19.85
CA ARG A 78 -7.58 -7.92 -19.98
C ARG A 78 -7.53 -6.41 -19.74
N ARG A 79 -8.46 -5.63 -20.32
CA ARG A 79 -8.57 -4.18 -20.07
C ARG A 79 -8.97 -3.84 -18.63
N ALA A 80 -9.82 -4.65 -18.00
CA ALA A 80 -10.20 -4.46 -16.61
C ALA A 80 -9.03 -4.74 -15.66
N LEU A 81 -8.20 -5.74 -15.95
CA LEU A 81 -6.90 -5.92 -15.28
C LEU A 81 -5.98 -4.72 -15.54
N ASP A 82 -5.85 -4.27 -16.79
CA ASP A 82 -5.00 -3.13 -17.16
C ASP A 82 -5.45 -1.82 -16.49
N PHE A 83 -6.75 -1.59 -16.29
CA PHE A 83 -7.32 -0.42 -15.60
C PHE A 83 -7.21 -0.49 -14.07
N MET A 84 -7.14 -1.71 -13.53
CA MET A 84 -7.04 -1.94 -12.08
C MET A 84 -5.59 -1.93 -11.60
N TYR A 85 -4.67 -2.40 -12.45
CA TYR A 85 -3.23 -2.31 -12.27
C TYR A 85 -2.61 -1.03 -12.87
N GLY A 86 -3.38 -0.24 -13.62
CA GLY A 86 -3.01 1.06 -14.15
C GLY A 86 -3.87 2.19 -13.58
N TRP A 87 -3.37 2.87 -12.55
CA TRP A 87 -3.71 4.26 -12.21
C TRP A 87 -5.19 4.55 -11.84
N CYS A 88 -5.53 4.56 -10.55
CA CYS A 88 -6.82 5.13 -10.13
C CYS A 88 -6.88 6.63 -10.53
N VAL A 89 -7.86 6.93 -11.39
CA VAL A 89 -8.34 8.25 -11.87
C VAL A 89 -7.73 8.75 -13.21
N TYR A 90 -8.47 8.47 -14.29
CA TYR A 90 -8.50 9.14 -15.63
C TYR A 90 -7.48 8.74 -16.73
N PRO A 91 -7.93 8.71 -18.02
CA PRO A 91 -7.04 8.65 -19.16
C PRO A 91 -6.39 10.02 -19.35
N ILE A 92 -5.06 10.09 -19.30
CA ILE A 92 -4.36 11.27 -19.79
C ILE A 92 -3.21 10.81 -20.67
N ASN A 93 -3.15 11.37 -21.88
CA ASN A 93 -1.98 11.42 -22.77
C ASN A 93 -0.78 12.17 -22.13
N GLN A 94 -0.62 12.15 -20.81
CA GLN A 94 0.47 12.81 -20.10
C GLN A 94 1.32 11.75 -19.39
N THR A 95 2.59 11.68 -19.75
CA THR A 95 3.58 10.94 -18.98
C THR A 95 3.67 11.58 -17.60
N ILE A 96 3.20 10.89 -16.57
CA ILE A 96 3.39 11.33 -15.19
C ILE A 96 4.86 11.13 -14.87
N ARG A 97 5.58 12.24 -14.73
CA ARG A 97 7.00 12.27 -14.39
C ARG A 97 7.15 12.88 -13.01
N PRO A 98 8.12 12.43 -12.19
CA PRO A 98 8.45 13.06 -10.92
C PRO A 98 9.23 14.37 -11.11
N GLU A 99 8.85 15.14 -12.13
CA GLU A 99 9.53 16.35 -12.58
C GLU A 99 8.48 17.39 -12.95
N ARG A 100 8.76 18.65 -12.60
CA ARG A 100 7.98 19.80 -13.01
C ARG A 100 8.85 20.67 -13.91
N ASN A 101 8.46 20.82 -15.18
CA ASN A 101 9.21 21.56 -16.19
C ASN A 101 10.66 21.06 -16.37
N GLY A 102 10.87 19.74 -16.28
CA GLY A 102 12.20 19.12 -16.37
C GLY A 102 13.06 19.24 -15.11
N VAL A 103 12.50 19.77 -14.01
CA VAL A 103 13.17 19.84 -12.70
C VAL A 103 12.55 18.80 -11.78
N PRO A 104 13.34 17.87 -11.19
CA PRO A 104 12.82 16.90 -10.22
C PRO A 104 12.06 17.56 -9.07
N ILE A 105 10.93 16.99 -8.70
CA ILE A 105 10.09 17.54 -7.61
C ILE A 105 10.73 17.32 -6.22
N GLY A 106 11.69 16.40 -6.13
CA GLY A 106 12.42 16.09 -4.91
C GLY A 106 13.54 15.07 -5.16
N PRO A 107 14.27 14.66 -4.10
CA PRO A 107 15.28 13.62 -4.20
C PRO A 107 14.71 12.29 -4.71
N ALA A 108 15.44 11.61 -5.60
CA ALA A 108 15.10 10.27 -6.06
C ALA A 108 15.45 9.21 -5.00
N THR A 109 14.70 8.11 -4.98
CA THR A 109 14.97 6.95 -4.12
C THR A 109 15.62 5.81 -4.93
N ALA A 110 15.71 4.59 -4.39
CA ALA A 110 16.18 3.44 -5.16
C ALA A 110 15.17 2.96 -6.22
N LEU A 111 13.93 3.45 -6.17
CA LEU A 111 12.88 3.26 -7.16
C LEU A 111 12.76 4.50 -8.05
N SER A 112 13.00 4.34 -9.35
CA SER A 112 13.03 5.45 -10.33
C SER A 112 11.73 6.25 -10.41
N TRP A 113 10.59 5.65 -10.04
CA TRP A 113 9.28 6.28 -10.04
C TRP A 113 8.94 7.00 -8.73
N LEU A 114 9.70 6.76 -7.65
CA LEU A 114 9.45 7.33 -6.33
C LEU A 114 10.43 8.48 -6.04
N HIS A 115 9.88 9.65 -5.74
CA HIS A 115 10.67 10.82 -5.33
C HIS A 115 10.11 11.35 -4.01
N VAL A 116 11.01 11.80 -3.13
CA VAL A 116 10.65 12.31 -1.81
C VAL A 116 10.05 13.70 -1.97
N TYR A 117 8.72 13.81 -1.84
CA TYR A 117 8.00 15.08 -1.95
C TYR A 117 7.00 15.27 -0.80
N PRO A 118 7.47 15.63 0.41
CA PRO A 118 6.64 15.70 1.61
C PRO A 118 5.46 16.68 1.49
N ARG A 119 5.62 17.79 0.75
CA ARG A 119 4.52 18.73 0.50
C ARG A 119 3.35 18.08 -0.24
N GLY A 120 3.61 17.09 -1.09
CA GLY A 120 2.60 16.41 -1.89
C GLY A 120 1.51 15.75 -1.05
N ILE A 121 1.85 15.19 0.12
CA ILE A 121 0.84 14.56 1.00
C ILE A 121 -0.16 15.60 1.52
N ARG A 122 0.32 16.79 1.88
CA ARG A 122 -0.55 17.88 2.34
C ARG A 122 -1.47 18.35 1.21
N ASP A 123 -0.89 18.61 0.04
CA ASP A 123 -1.64 19.15 -1.09
C ASP A 123 -2.70 18.15 -1.56
N LEU A 124 -2.40 16.85 -1.54
CA LEU A 124 -3.37 15.78 -1.79
C LEU A 124 -4.53 15.81 -0.78
N LEU A 125 -4.22 15.88 0.52
CA LEU A 125 -5.25 15.89 1.57
C LEU A 125 -6.14 17.13 1.50
N VAL A 126 -5.56 18.31 1.30
CA VAL A 126 -6.30 19.57 1.16
C VAL A 126 -7.18 19.54 -0.09
N TYR A 127 -6.68 18.97 -1.20
CA TYR A 127 -7.47 18.76 -2.42
C TYR A 127 -8.64 17.81 -2.14
N THR A 128 -8.38 16.64 -1.55
CA THR A 128 -9.44 15.66 -1.28
C THR A 128 -10.51 16.23 -0.37
N MET A 129 -10.11 16.97 0.67
CA MET A 129 -11.03 17.67 1.57
C MET A 129 -11.96 18.62 0.80
N LYS A 130 -11.41 19.46 -0.09
CA LYS A 130 -12.15 20.48 -0.83
C LYS A 130 -13.08 19.88 -1.89
N GLU A 131 -12.61 18.90 -2.64
CA GLU A 131 -13.32 18.37 -3.79
C GLU A 131 -14.31 17.24 -3.44
N TYR A 132 -14.09 16.53 -2.33
CA TYR A 132 -14.87 15.34 -1.97
C TYR A 132 -15.64 15.48 -0.65
N ASN A 133 -15.97 16.71 -0.24
CA ASN A 133 -16.79 17.00 0.94
C ASN A 133 -16.20 16.43 2.25
N ASN A 134 -14.87 16.53 2.39
CA ASN A 134 -14.12 16.14 3.59
C ASN A 134 -14.48 14.75 4.16
N PRO A 135 -14.23 13.66 3.42
CA PRO A 135 -14.52 12.31 3.91
C PRO A 135 -13.53 11.93 5.02
N LEU A 136 -13.88 10.92 5.81
CA LEU A 136 -12.92 10.27 6.71
C LEU A 136 -11.82 9.60 5.86
N LEU A 137 -10.58 10.02 6.04
CA LEU A 137 -9.42 9.54 5.28
C LEU A 137 -8.44 8.76 6.14
N TYR A 138 -7.91 7.68 5.56
CA TYR A 138 -6.82 6.89 6.14
C TYR A 138 -5.68 6.85 5.13
N ILE A 139 -4.48 7.24 5.56
CA ILE A 139 -3.26 6.98 4.80
C ILE A 139 -2.88 5.53 5.07
N THR A 140 -3.18 4.65 4.12
CA THR A 140 -2.97 3.21 4.29
C THR A 140 -1.55 2.76 3.98
N GLU A 141 -0.82 3.53 3.16
CA GLU A 141 0.58 3.30 2.82
C GLU A 141 1.31 4.63 2.62
N ASN A 142 2.46 4.79 3.28
CA ASN A 142 3.42 5.86 3.03
C ASN A 142 4.78 5.34 3.51
N GLY A 143 5.80 5.46 2.67
CA GLY A 143 7.11 4.89 2.95
C GLY A 143 8.12 5.22 1.87
N VAL A 144 9.37 4.88 2.17
CA VAL A 144 10.51 5.12 1.30
C VAL A 144 11.44 3.92 1.31
N ASP A 145 11.88 3.53 0.14
CA ASP A 145 12.91 2.52 -0.08
C ASP A 145 14.30 3.14 0.01
N ASP A 146 15.28 2.32 0.35
CA ASP A 146 16.69 2.70 0.36
C ASP A 146 17.50 1.75 -0.53
N TRP A 147 18.66 2.20 -0.97
CA TRP A 147 19.58 1.41 -1.77
C TRP A 147 20.08 0.22 -0.95
N ASN A 148 19.77 -0.99 -1.43
CA ASN A 148 20.15 -2.20 -0.73
C ASN A 148 21.67 -2.43 -0.81
N ASN A 149 22.33 -2.48 0.36
CA ASN A 149 23.72 -2.88 0.49
C ASN A 149 23.85 -4.15 1.34
N LYS A 150 23.92 -5.31 0.68
CA LYS A 150 23.97 -6.63 1.33
C LYS A 150 25.27 -6.91 2.09
N THR A 151 26.33 -6.13 1.87
CA THR A 151 27.62 -6.31 2.56
C THR A 151 27.75 -5.44 3.81
N LEU A 152 26.75 -4.59 4.08
CA LEU A 152 26.75 -3.70 5.24
C LEU A 152 26.50 -4.51 6.53
N PRO A 153 27.31 -4.32 7.59
CA PRO A 153 27.03 -4.93 8.89
C PRO A 153 25.67 -4.52 9.44
N LEU A 154 25.00 -5.42 10.17
CA LEU A 154 23.65 -5.17 10.72
C LEU A 154 23.58 -3.88 11.56
N GLU A 155 24.58 -3.64 12.42
CA GLU A 155 24.61 -2.45 13.27
C GLU A 155 24.64 -1.14 12.46
N GLU A 156 25.29 -1.14 11.31
CA GLU A 156 25.30 0.00 10.40
C GLU A 156 24.02 0.07 9.56
N ALA A 157 23.48 -1.08 9.13
CA ALA A 157 22.22 -1.14 8.39
C ALA A 157 21.01 -0.67 9.21
N LEU A 158 21.06 -0.77 10.54
CA LEU A 158 20.02 -0.26 11.44
C LEU A 158 20.08 1.27 11.62
N LYS A 159 21.18 1.92 11.24
CA LYS A 159 21.29 3.39 11.27
C LYS A 159 20.65 3.96 10.01
N ASP A 160 19.36 4.30 10.12
CA ASP A 160 18.53 4.71 8.98
C ASP A 160 18.06 6.18 9.06
N PRO A 161 18.98 7.14 8.93
CA PRO A 161 18.65 8.56 9.05
C PRO A 161 17.74 9.06 7.91
N MET A 162 17.85 8.46 6.72
CA MET A 162 17.05 8.86 5.56
C MET A 162 15.57 8.52 5.78
N ARG A 163 15.24 7.30 6.23
CA ARG A 163 13.85 6.93 6.49
C ARG A 163 13.27 7.69 7.69
N ILE A 164 14.10 7.97 8.71
CA ILE A 164 13.70 8.84 9.84
C ILE A 164 13.31 10.24 9.33
N ASP A 165 14.18 10.89 8.54
CA ASP A 165 13.93 12.22 8.00
C ASP A 165 12.71 12.25 7.06
N TYR A 166 12.55 11.23 6.21
CA TYR A 166 11.37 11.06 5.36
C TYR A 166 10.08 11.10 6.17
N TYR A 167 9.98 10.29 7.23
CA TYR A 167 8.78 10.23 8.06
C TYR A 167 8.57 11.52 8.85
N GLN A 168 9.63 12.12 9.41
CA GLN A 168 9.53 13.41 10.10
C GLN A 168 8.94 14.50 9.20
N GLN A 169 9.43 14.62 7.97
CA GLN A 169 8.92 15.61 7.02
C GLN A 169 7.48 15.32 6.58
N HIS A 170 7.13 14.07 6.25
CA HIS A 170 5.77 13.71 5.83
C HIS A 170 4.75 13.88 6.97
N LEU A 171 5.10 13.50 8.19
CA LEU A 171 4.25 13.70 9.36
C LEU A 171 4.08 15.20 9.69
N TRP A 172 5.13 16.02 9.47
CA TRP A 172 5.02 17.47 9.62
C TRP A 172 4.04 18.08 8.61
N PHE A 173 4.10 17.69 7.34
CA PHE A 173 3.15 18.15 6.32
C PHE A 173 1.74 17.59 6.52
N LEU A 174 1.61 16.35 7.02
CA LEU A 174 0.33 15.77 7.42
C LEU A 174 -0.31 16.60 8.53
N ARG A 175 0.44 16.95 9.57
CA ARG A 175 -0.03 17.84 10.64
C ARG A 175 -0.49 19.19 10.08
N LYS A 176 0.25 19.77 9.13
CA LYS A 176 -0.12 21.01 8.43
C LYS A 176 -1.35 20.90 7.52
N ALA A 177 -1.84 19.70 7.25
CA ALA A 177 -3.11 19.48 6.57
C ALA A 177 -4.30 19.40 7.54
N ILE A 178 -4.02 19.09 8.82
CA ILE A 178 -5.03 18.96 9.89
C ILE A 178 -5.26 20.32 10.58
N GLU A 179 -4.21 21.14 10.72
CA GLU A 179 -4.25 22.53 11.21
C GLU A 179 -4.96 23.47 10.23
#